data_AF-A0A1F5MKN6-F1
#
_entry.id   AF-A0A1F5MKN6-F1
#
_cell.length_a   1.000
_cell.length_b   1.000
_cell.length_c   1.000
_cell.angle_alpha   90.00
_cell.angle_beta   90.00
_cell.angle_gamma   90.00
#
_symmetry.space_group_name_H-M   'P 1'
#
loop_
_entity.id
_entity.type
_entity.pdbx_description
1 polymer ?
#
loop_
_entity_poly.entity_id
_entity_poly.type
_entity_poly.pdbx_seq_one_letter_code
_entity_poly.pdbx_strand_id
1 'polypeptide(L)'
;MEEIVGDKEVPIFLAEWLKNGLNASAAYKRLHPKVSDASARVLGSKKLAKINISAILAGYDLGYNDYMLGLKEGLNAMKFNELTGEKVPDYRTRLEFQRILGKLLGF
;
A
#
# COMPACT_ATOMS: atom_id res chain seq x y z
N MET A 1 31.16 8.58 -9.14
CA MET A 1 30.33 9.29 -8.13
C MET A 1 28.83 9.23 -8.44
N GLU A 2 28.40 8.77 -9.63
CA GLU A 2 26.96 8.64 -9.97
C GLU A 2 26.26 7.39 -9.42
N GLU A 3 26.99 6.34 -9.04
CA GLU A 3 26.38 5.06 -8.60
C GLU A 3 25.82 5.09 -7.17
N ILE A 4 26.30 5.99 -6.30
CA ILE A 4 25.88 6.02 -4.88
C ILE A 4 24.61 6.88 -4.67
N VAL A 5 24.32 7.79 -5.61
CA VAL A 5 23.14 8.69 -5.53
C VAL A 5 21.87 8.02 -6.09
N GLY A 6 22.01 7.14 -7.07
CA GLY A 6 20.87 6.45 -7.70
C GLY A 6 20.03 5.62 -6.73
N ASP A 7 20.68 5.05 -5.71
CA ASP A 7 20.08 4.08 -4.77
C ASP A 7 19.22 4.76 -3.67
N LYS A 8 19.58 5.98 -3.26
CA LYS A 8 18.83 6.76 -2.25
C LYS A 8 17.73 7.63 -2.86
N GLU A 9 17.80 7.92 -4.16
CA GLU A 9 16.82 8.80 -4.82
C GLU A 9 15.43 8.15 -4.89
N VAL A 10 15.34 6.82 -5.01
CA VAL A 10 14.04 6.12 -5.08
C VAL A 10 13.22 6.26 -3.78
N PRO A 11 13.76 5.95 -2.59
CA PRO A 11 13.07 6.19 -1.32
C PRO A 11 12.67 7.67 -1.13
N ILE A 12 13.54 8.60 -1.50
CA ILE A 12 13.28 10.04 -1.36
C ILE A 12 12.17 10.48 -2.33
N PHE A 13 12.19 10.00 -3.58
CA PHE A 13 11.15 10.27 -4.56
C PHE A 13 9.79 9.71 -4.12
N LEU A 14 9.76 8.51 -3.55
CA LEU A 14 8.53 7.93 -2.99
C LEU A 14 7.97 8.78 -1.84
N ALA A 15 8.83 9.23 -0.92
CA ALA A 15 8.39 10.08 0.18
C ALA A 15 7.79 11.40 -0.34
N GLU A 16 8.43 12.04 -1.31
CA GLU A 16 7.88 13.25 -1.94
C GLU A 16 6.62 12.97 -2.76
N TRP A 17 6.52 11.82 -3.42
CA TRP A 17 5.31 11.41 -4.15
C TRP A 17 4.10 11.27 -3.23
N LEU A 18 4.27 10.65 -2.06
CA LEU A 18 3.23 10.55 -1.03
C LEU A 18 2.86 11.94 -0.47
N LYS A 19 3.84 12.78 -0.11
CA LYS A 19 3.59 14.14 0.41
C LYS A 19 2.88 15.06 -0.58
N ASN A 20 3.09 14.85 -1.88
CA ASN A 20 2.47 15.66 -2.95
C ASN A 20 1.18 15.01 -3.49
N GLY A 21 0.48 14.20 -2.70
CA GLY A 21 -0.84 13.66 -3.07
C GLY A 21 -0.79 12.74 -4.30
N LEU A 22 0.26 11.92 -4.40
CA LEU A 22 0.50 11.01 -5.52
C LEU A 22 0.78 11.70 -6.86
N ASN A 23 1.22 12.96 -6.85
CA ASN A 23 1.62 13.68 -8.05
C ASN A 23 3.11 13.47 -8.37
N ALA A 24 3.40 12.59 -9.34
CA ALA A 24 4.78 12.25 -9.75
C ALA A 24 5.55 13.45 -10.33
N SER A 25 4.86 14.38 -11.00
CA SER A 25 5.49 15.57 -11.59
C SER A 25 5.94 16.54 -10.49
N ALA A 26 5.07 16.78 -9.50
CA ALA A 26 5.38 17.63 -8.36
C ALA A 26 6.51 17.04 -7.50
N ALA A 27 6.48 15.72 -7.26
CA ALA A 27 7.54 15.00 -6.55
C ALA A 27 8.89 15.12 -7.27
N TYR A 28 8.92 14.93 -8.59
CA TYR A 28 10.14 15.07 -9.38
C TYR A 28 10.68 16.51 -9.36
N LYS A 29 9.79 17.50 -9.47
CA LYS A 29 10.16 18.93 -9.44
C LYS A 29 10.64 19.38 -8.06
N ARG A 30 10.13 18.79 -6.97
CA ARG A 30 10.64 19.01 -5.60
C ARG A 30 12.09 18.56 -5.45
N LEU A 31 12.45 17.43 -6.06
CA LEU A 31 13.80 16.89 -6.03
C LEU A 31 14.73 17.57 -7.05
N HIS A 32 14.16 18.05 -8.15
CA HIS A 32 14.89 18.69 -9.25
C HIS A 32 14.27 20.06 -9.60
N PRO A 33 14.44 21.11 -8.77
CA PRO A 33 13.71 22.37 -8.90
C PRO A 33 13.97 23.14 -10.21
N LYS A 34 15.08 22.85 -10.88
CA LYS A 34 15.51 23.50 -12.13
C LYS A 34 14.88 22.88 -13.37
N VAL A 35 14.17 21.76 -13.24
CA VAL A 35 13.57 21.04 -14.36
C VAL A 35 12.26 21.71 -14.77
N SER A 36 12.05 21.83 -16.08
CA SER A 36 10.80 22.37 -16.63
C SER A 36 9.59 21.51 -16.26
N ASP A 37 8.38 22.07 -16.25
CA ASP A 37 7.17 21.30 -15.95
C ASP A 37 6.94 20.14 -16.93
N ALA A 38 7.24 20.35 -18.21
CA ALA A 38 7.14 19.33 -19.24
C ALA A 38 8.10 18.17 -18.95
N SER A 39 9.36 18.49 -18.62
CA SER A 39 10.36 17.49 -18.27
C SER A 39 10.03 16.78 -16.96
N ALA A 40 9.53 17.49 -15.94
CA ALA A 40 9.15 16.91 -14.67
C ALA A 40 8.00 15.90 -14.81
N ARG A 41 7.04 16.17 -15.71
CA ARG A 41 5.96 15.23 -16.03
C ARG A 41 6.47 13.93 -16.64
N VAL A 42 7.34 14.02 -17.65
CA VAL A 42 7.89 12.84 -18.33
C VAL A 42 8.81 12.06 -17.40
N LEU A 43 9.77 12.74 -16.76
CA LEU A 43 10.78 12.10 -15.93
C LEU A 43 10.20 11.57 -14.62
N GLY A 44 9.27 12.28 -14.00
CA GLY A 44 8.54 11.80 -12.82
C GLY A 44 7.74 10.54 -13.13
N SER A 45 7.01 10.52 -14.26
CA SER A 45 6.27 9.32 -14.68
C SER A 45 7.21 8.14 -14.96
N LYS A 46 8.35 8.40 -15.63
CA LYS A 46 9.37 7.39 -15.92
C LYS A 46 10.02 6.85 -14.64
N LYS A 47 10.22 7.69 -13.62
CA LYS A 47 10.75 7.29 -12.31
C LYS A 47 9.72 6.42 -11.58
N LEU A 48 8.45 6.82 -11.56
CA LEU A 48 7.37 6.06 -10.94
C LEU A 48 7.20 4.67 -11.58
N ALA A 49 7.26 4.59 -12.92
CA ALA A 49 7.15 3.32 -13.65
C ALA A 49 8.25 2.30 -13.34
N LYS A 50 9.41 2.75 -12.85
CA LYS A 50 10.51 1.87 -12.42
C LYS A 50 10.31 1.33 -11.00
N ILE A 51 9.39 1.90 -10.24
CA ILE A 51 9.15 1.52 -8.86
C ILE A 51 8.06 0.45 -8.83
N ASN A 52 8.39 -0.72 -8.31
CA ASN A 52 7.41 -1.78 -8.09
C ASN A 52 6.63 -1.49 -6.79
N ILE A 53 5.62 -0.62 -6.89
CA ILE A 53 4.77 -0.24 -5.75
C ILE A 53 4.10 -1.47 -5.13
N SER A 54 3.66 -2.43 -5.94
CA SER A 54 3.04 -3.66 -5.46
C SER A 54 3.98 -4.49 -4.59
N ALA A 55 5.25 -4.62 -4.98
CA ALA A 55 6.25 -5.31 -4.16
C ALA A 55 6.56 -4.57 -2.86
N ILE A 56 6.57 -3.22 -2.89
CA ILE A 56 6.73 -2.42 -1.67
C ILE A 56 5.56 -2.66 -0.73
N LEU A 57 4.32 -2.56 -1.23
CA LEU A 57 3.11 -2.78 -0.42
C LEU A 57 3.07 -4.20 0.17
N ALA A 58 3.41 -5.22 -0.62
CA ALA A 58 3.50 -6.60 -0.16
C ALA A 58 4.55 -6.76 0.96
N GLY A 59 5.71 -6.09 0.87
CA GLY A 59 6.73 -6.12 1.92
C GLY A 59 6.32 -5.47 3.25
N TYR A 60 5.22 -4.71 3.28
CA TYR A 60 4.63 -4.14 4.49
C TYR A 60 3.29 -4.79 4.87
N ASP A 61 2.93 -5.94 4.27
CA ASP A 61 1.63 -6.59 4.44
C ASP A 61 0.42 -5.70 4.05
N LEU A 62 0.66 -4.71 3.17
CA LEU A 62 -0.33 -3.79 2.62
C LEU A 62 -0.73 -4.15 1.18
N GLY A 63 -0.32 -5.33 0.70
CA GLY A 63 -0.70 -5.82 -0.62
C GLY A 63 -2.21 -6.02 -0.71
N TYR A 64 -2.81 -5.66 -1.86
CA TYR A 64 -4.25 -5.88 -2.08
C TYR A 64 -4.65 -7.35 -1.87
N ASN A 65 -3.82 -8.28 -2.34
CA ASN A 65 -4.07 -9.71 -2.17
C ASN A 65 -4.02 -10.12 -0.69
N ASP A 66 -3.03 -9.64 0.06
CA ASP A 66 -2.86 -9.96 1.48
C ASP A 66 -4.00 -9.36 2.30
N TYR A 67 -4.40 -8.13 1.98
CA TYR A 67 -5.56 -7.47 2.57
C TYR A 67 -6.86 -8.25 2.32
N MET A 68 -7.12 -8.65 1.07
CA MET A 68 -8.32 -9.42 0.73
C MET A 68 -8.29 -10.84 1.31
N LEU A 69 -7.11 -11.45 1.41
CA LEU A 69 -6.93 -12.74 2.09
C LEU A 69 -7.25 -12.62 3.57
N GLY A 70 -6.68 -11.63 4.27
CA GLY A 70 -6.97 -11.36 5.68
C GLY A 70 -8.44 -11.04 5.91
N LEU A 71 -9.08 -10.29 5.01
CA LEU A 71 -10.52 -10.04 5.06
C LEU A 71 -11.32 -11.35 4.94
N LYS A 72 -10.97 -12.21 3.99
CA LYS A 72 -11.60 -13.52 3.80
C LYS A 72 -11.41 -14.43 5.02
N GLU A 73 -10.21 -14.46 5.60
CA GLU A 73 -9.91 -15.25 6.79
C GLU A 73 -10.69 -14.75 8.01
N GLY A 74 -10.72 -13.43 8.22
CA GLY A 74 -11.49 -12.80 9.31
C GLY A 74 -13.00 -13.06 9.21
N LEU A 75 -13.57 -13.00 8.00
CA LEU A 75 -14.98 -13.35 7.75
C LEU A 75 -15.30 -14.83 8.02
N ASN A 76 -14.28 -15.70 7.97
CA ASN A 76 -14.40 -17.14 8.24
C ASN A 76 -13.80 -17.55 9.59
N ALA A 77 -13.44 -16.60 10.46
CA ALA A 77 -12.73 -16.87 11.70
C ALA A 77 -13.44 -17.93 12.57
N MET A 78 -12.68 -18.88 13.09
CA MET A 78 -13.16 -19.95 13.96
C MET A 78 -12.41 -19.85 15.30
N LYS A 79 -13.07 -20.22 16.39
CA LYS A 79 -12.45 -20.36 17.71
C LYS A 79 -12.73 -21.74 18.28
N PHE A 80 -11.89 -22.17 19.22
CA PHE A 80 -12.17 -23.36 20.00
C PHE A 80 -13.14 -23.03 21.13
N ASN A 81 -14.13 -23.88 21.32
CA ASN A 81 -14.96 -23.87 22.52
C ASN A 81 -14.15 -24.51 23.65
N GLU A 82 -13.84 -23.75 24.69
CA GLU A 82 -13.02 -24.21 25.82
C GLU A 82 -13.67 -25.35 26.63
N LEU A 83 -14.99 -25.48 26.57
CA LEU A 83 -15.74 -26.50 27.30
C LEU A 83 -15.88 -27.80 26.51
N THR A 84 -16.11 -27.72 25.20
CA THR A 84 -16.37 -28.89 24.34
C THR A 84 -15.18 -29.30 23.47
N GLY A 85 -14.17 -28.42 23.33
CA GLY A 85 -13.04 -28.61 22.41
C GLY A 85 -13.40 -28.44 20.94
N GLU A 86 -14.66 -28.17 20.60
CA GLU A 86 -15.11 -28.08 19.21
C GLU A 86 -14.73 -26.73 18.58
N LYS A 87 -14.44 -26.74 17.27
CA LYS A 87 -14.28 -25.50 16.50
C LYS A 87 -15.65 -24.91 16.17
N VAL A 88 -15.92 -23.72 16.69
CA VAL A 88 -17.14 -22.95 16.44
C VAL A 88 -16.80 -21.62 15.75
N PRO A 89 -17.75 -21.02 15.00
CA PRO A 89 -17.56 -19.68 14.45
C PRO A 89 -17.19 -18.64 15.53
N ASP A 90 -16.15 -17.85 15.26
CA ASP A 90 -15.83 -16.70 16.09
C ASP A 90 -16.65 -15.49 15.62
N TYR A 91 -17.91 -15.43 16.07
CA TYR A 91 -18.83 -14.36 15.67
C TYR A 91 -18.32 -12.95 16.00
N ARG A 92 -17.50 -12.78 17.05
CA ARG A 92 -16.97 -11.47 17.42
C ARG A 92 -15.96 -10.99 16.37
N THR A 93 -14.96 -11.81 16.07
CA THR A 93 -13.98 -11.52 15.02
C THR A 93 -14.68 -11.33 13.68
N ARG A 94 -15.58 -12.25 13.30
CA ARG A 94 -16.31 -12.15 12.03
C ARG A 94 -17.11 -10.84 11.89
N LEU A 95 -17.77 -10.38 12.96
CA LEU A 95 -18.56 -9.15 12.94
C LEU A 95 -17.69 -7.90 12.67
N GLU A 96 -16.47 -7.85 13.23
CA GLU A 96 -15.53 -6.76 12.96
C GLU A 96 -15.14 -6.71 11.48
N PHE A 97 -14.83 -7.87 10.90
CA PHE A 97 -14.51 -7.99 9.48
C PHE A 97 -15.72 -7.73 8.56
N GLN A 98 -16.94 -8.11 8.96
CA GLN A 98 -18.17 -7.73 8.26
C GLN A 98 -18.37 -6.21 8.24
N ARG A 99 -18.07 -5.50 9.34
CA ARG A 99 -18.14 -4.03 9.39
C ARG A 99 -17.10 -3.38 8.48
N ILE A 100 -15.87 -3.91 8.44
CA ILE A 100 -14.83 -3.45 7.52
C ILE A 100 -15.31 -3.63 6.07
N LEU A 101 -15.85 -4.80 5.75
CA LEU A 101 -16.41 -5.07 4.42
C LEU A 101 -17.57 -4.12 4.08
N GLY A 102 -18.49 -3.86 5.03
CA GLY A 102 -19.58 -2.90 4.86
C GLY A 102 -19.07 -1.51 4.45
N LYS A 103 -18.09 -0.98 5.20
CA LYS A 103 -17.45 0.31 4.88
C LYS A 103 -16.80 0.34 3.50
N LEU A 104 -16.14 -0.74 3.09
CA LEU A 104 -15.52 -0.84 1.75
C LEU A 104 -16.57 -0.82 0.63
N LEU A 105 -17.73 -1.45 0.88
CA LEU A 105 -18.83 -1.54 -0.07
C LEU A 105 -19.77 -0.32 -0.03
N GLY A 106 -19.57 0.61 0.92
CA GLY A 106 -20.38 1.81 1.08
C GLY A 106 -21.68 1.63 1.87
N PHE A 107 -21.75 0.61 2.73
CA PHE A 107 -22.85 0.36 3.67
C PHE A 107 -22.52 0.77 5.11
#